data_AF-A0A939JPN9-F1
#
_entry.id   AF-A0A939JPN9-F1
#
_cell.length_a   1.000
_cell.length_b   1.000
_cell.length_c   1.000
_cell.angle_alpha   90.00
_cell.angle_beta   90.00
_cell.angle_gamma   90.00
#
_symmetry.space_group_name_H-M   'P 1'
#
loop_
_entity.id
_entity.type
_entity.pdbx_description
1 polymer ?
#
loop_
_entity_poly.entity_id
_entity_poly.type
_entity_poly.pdbx_seq_one_letter_code
_entity_poly.pdbx_strand_id
1 'polypeptide(L)'
;MKRLTALLTAALISAGAVLTTSVTAQAANCRSGYFCVWTHANFDGMKIEHSGDDHWWEGNMNNQDSSWANHGVSGPGVKDHVKVYDGRELTGKVTLCLAPGQEVGYNQGANDKGGSHTWTARC
;
A
#
# COMPACT_ATOMS: atom_id res chain seq x y z
N MET A 1 22.25 -13.40 -69.94
CA MET A 1 22.42 -13.86 -68.54
C MET A 1 23.53 -13.00 -67.94
N LYS A 2 23.46 -12.30 -66.81
CA LYS A 2 22.60 -12.33 -65.62
C LYS A 2 22.65 -10.92 -64.98
N ARG A 3 21.58 -10.55 -64.28
CA ARG A 3 21.21 -9.19 -63.84
C ARG A 3 21.91 -8.74 -62.53
N LEU A 4 22.10 -7.42 -62.43
CA LEU A 4 21.86 -6.48 -61.31
C LEU A 4 21.95 -7.01 -59.87
N THR A 5 22.64 -6.29 -58.98
CA THR A 5 21.98 -5.46 -57.94
C THR A 5 22.98 -4.64 -57.11
N ALA A 6 22.72 -3.33 -57.00
CA ALA A 6 23.31 -2.44 -56.01
C ALA A 6 22.58 -2.62 -54.66
N LEU A 7 23.33 -2.68 -53.56
CA LEU A 7 22.78 -2.79 -52.21
C LEU A 7 22.74 -1.38 -51.58
N LEU A 8 21.54 -0.80 -51.45
CA LEU A 8 21.29 0.34 -50.57
C LEU A 8 21.08 -0.18 -49.15
N THR A 9 21.91 0.26 -48.21
CA THR A 9 21.75 0.00 -46.78
C THR A 9 20.90 1.12 -46.16
N ALA A 10 19.62 0.86 -45.92
CA ALA A 10 18.77 1.74 -45.12
C ALA A 10 18.94 1.39 -43.64
N ALA A 11 19.57 2.28 -42.86
CA ALA A 11 19.62 2.17 -41.41
C ALA A 11 18.31 2.70 -40.81
N LEU A 12 17.45 1.80 -40.34
CA LEU A 12 16.23 2.14 -39.59
C LEU A 12 16.62 2.52 -38.15
N ILE A 13 16.41 3.78 -37.77
CA ILE A 13 16.51 4.23 -36.39
C ILE A 13 15.20 3.82 -35.69
N SER A 14 15.24 2.72 -34.96
CA SER A 14 14.13 2.27 -34.11
C SER A 14 14.05 3.15 -32.86
N ALA A 15 13.30 4.25 -32.93
CA ALA A 15 12.91 5.00 -31.74
C ALA A 15 11.88 4.18 -30.96
N GLY A 16 12.34 3.40 -29.98
CA GLY A 16 11.47 2.70 -29.05
C GLY A 16 10.73 3.72 -28.18
N ALA A 17 9.44 3.94 -28.46
CA ALA A 17 8.58 4.70 -27.57
C ALA A 17 8.37 3.89 -26.29
N VAL A 18 9.05 4.29 -25.21
CA VAL A 18 8.76 3.79 -23.86
C VAL A 18 7.39 4.37 -23.47
N LEU A 19 6.34 3.57 -23.65
CA LEU A 19 5.02 3.89 -23.13
C LEU A 19 5.07 3.76 -21.61
N THR A 20 5.36 4.86 -20.92
CA THR A 20 5.15 4.96 -19.48
C THR A 20 3.64 4.95 -19.24
N THR A 21 3.06 3.80 -18.90
CA THR A 21 1.68 3.73 -18.40
C THR A 21 1.66 4.41 -17.04
N SER A 22 1.18 5.65 -16.99
CA SER A 22 0.85 6.31 -15.73
C SER A 22 -0.28 5.54 -15.07
N VAL A 23 0.06 4.71 -14.08
CA VAL A 23 -0.92 4.07 -13.20
C VAL A 23 -1.60 5.19 -12.43
N THR A 24 -2.90 5.40 -12.66
CA THR A 24 -3.70 6.31 -11.85
C THR A 24 -3.65 5.83 -10.41
N ALA A 25 -3.19 6.68 -9.48
CA ALA A 25 -3.22 6.37 -8.06
C ALA A 25 -4.68 6.06 -7.66
N GLN A 26 -4.93 4.82 -7.31
CA GLN A 26 -6.27 4.33 -6.98
C GLN A 26 -6.49 4.59 -5.49
N ALA A 27 -7.55 5.33 -5.15
CA ALA A 27 -7.92 5.54 -3.76
C ALA A 27 -8.22 4.19 -3.10
N ALA A 28 -7.84 4.05 -1.83
CA ALA A 28 -8.01 2.80 -1.12
C ALA A 28 -9.52 2.47 -0.98
N ASN A 29 -9.91 1.25 -1.35
CA ASN A 29 -11.27 0.74 -1.09
C ASN A 29 -11.40 0.32 0.39
N CYS A 30 -11.43 1.33 1.26
CA CYS A 30 -11.64 1.20 2.69
C CYS A 30 -12.98 1.81 3.09
N ARG A 31 -13.67 1.17 4.03
CA ARG A 31 -14.97 1.68 4.50
C ARG A 31 -14.75 2.86 5.44
N SER A 32 -15.61 3.87 5.36
CA SER A 32 -15.65 4.93 6.36
C SER A 32 -15.83 4.33 7.77
N GLY A 33 -15.02 4.80 8.72
CA GLY A 33 -14.92 4.30 10.09
C GLY A 33 -13.99 3.10 10.28
N TYR A 34 -13.26 2.67 9.24
CA TYR A 34 -12.38 1.50 9.31
C TYR A 34 -10.92 1.85 9.02
N PHE A 35 -10.05 1.03 9.58
CA PHE A 35 -8.66 0.91 9.20
C PHE A 35 -8.50 -0.33 8.32
N CYS A 36 -7.88 -0.18 7.16
CA CYS A 36 -7.69 -1.26 6.20
C CYS A 36 -6.21 -1.49 5.94
N VAL A 37 -5.85 -2.75 5.79
CA VAL A 37 -4.48 -3.21 5.53
C VAL A 37 -4.51 -4.23 4.41
N TRP A 38 -3.53 -4.15 3.51
CA TRP A 38 -3.41 -5.01 2.34
C TRP A 38 -2.06 -5.68 2.29
N THR A 39 -2.05 -6.90 1.75
CA THR A 39 -0.81 -7.67 1.62
C THR A 39 0.13 -7.16 0.53
N HIS A 40 -0.37 -6.42 -0.46
CA HIS A 40 0.46 -5.84 -1.51
C HIS A 40 0.44 -4.31 -1.47
N ALA A 41 1.42 -3.71 -2.14
CA ALA A 41 1.48 -2.26 -2.32
C ALA A 41 0.28 -1.75 -3.15
N ASN A 42 -0.05 -0.48 -2.95
CA ASN A 42 -1.09 0.25 -3.67
C ASN A 42 -2.50 -0.36 -3.52
N PHE A 43 -2.82 -0.83 -2.32
CA PHE A 43 -4.15 -1.29 -1.90
C PHE A 43 -4.66 -2.52 -2.67
N ASP A 44 -3.73 -3.43 -2.98
CA ASP A 44 -4.01 -4.66 -3.73
C ASP A 44 -3.72 -5.93 -2.89
N GLY A 45 -4.16 -7.09 -3.38
CA GLY A 45 -4.03 -8.36 -2.69
C GLY A 45 -5.13 -8.59 -1.63
N MET A 46 -4.82 -9.43 -0.64
CA MET A 46 -5.76 -9.72 0.44
C MET A 46 -5.88 -8.51 1.36
N LYS A 47 -7.11 -8.19 1.78
CA LYS A 47 -7.42 -7.08 2.67
C LYS A 47 -7.95 -7.57 4.02
N ILE A 48 -7.51 -6.94 5.10
CA ILE A 48 -8.22 -6.93 6.40
C ILE A 48 -8.76 -5.53 6.66
N GLU A 49 -9.88 -5.43 7.39
CA GLU A 49 -10.46 -4.14 7.79
C GLU A 49 -11.01 -4.21 9.21
N HIS A 50 -10.73 -3.18 10.00
CA HIS A 50 -11.04 -3.14 11.44
C HIS A 50 -11.65 -1.79 11.83
N SER A 51 -12.75 -1.82 12.58
CA SER A 51 -13.33 -0.62 13.21
C SER A 51 -12.89 -0.41 14.66
N GLY A 52 -12.07 -1.31 15.19
CA GLY A 52 -11.54 -1.27 16.55
C GLY A 52 -10.13 -1.84 16.58
N ASP A 53 -9.57 -1.96 17.78
CA ASP A 53 -8.23 -2.50 17.97
C ASP A 53 -8.16 -3.97 17.54
N ASP A 54 -7.00 -4.38 17.03
CA ASP A 54 -6.70 -5.79 16.78
C ASP A 54 -5.33 -6.11 17.35
N HIS A 55 -5.31 -7.01 18.31
CA HIS A 55 -4.13 -7.43 19.04
C HIS A 55 -3.33 -8.51 18.30
N TRP A 56 -3.89 -9.13 17.27
CA TRP A 56 -3.21 -10.17 16.52
C TRP A 56 -3.76 -10.30 15.11
N TRP A 57 -3.03 -9.78 14.13
CA TRP A 57 -3.30 -10.09 12.74
C TRP A 57 -3.06 -11.58 12.48
N GLU A 58 -4.10 -12.29 12.07
CA GLU A 58 -4.01 -13.74 11.89
C GLU A 58 -3.48 -14.14 10.50
N GLY A 59 -2.92 -15.36 10.43
CA GLY A 59 -2.58 -16.02 9.19
C GLY A 59 -1.65 -15.22 8.27
N ASN A 60 -2.08 -15.04 7.02
CA ASN A 60 -1.29 -14.45 5.95
C ASN A 60 -1.23 -12.91 5.97
N MET A 61 -1.72 -12.24 7.02
CA MET A 61 -1.60 -10.79 7.14
C MET A 61 -0.44 -10.37 8.04
N ASN A 62 -0.13 -11.15 9.09
CA ASN A 62 0.98 -10.86 9.98
C ASN A 62 2.31 -10.90 9.23
N ASN A 63 3.07 -9.79 9.29
CA ASN A 63 4.33 -9.59 8.56
C ASN A 63 4.17 -9.75 7.04
N GLN A 64 3.03 -9.36 6.49
CA GLN A 64 2.77 -9.39 5.03
C GLN A 64 2.14 -8.08 4.54
N ASP A 65 1.96 -7.09 5.42
CA ASP A 65 1.32 -5.83 5.10
C ASP A 65 2.21 -4.93 4.26
N SER A 66 1.66 -4.39 3.18
CA SER A 66 2.40 -3.56 2.22
C SER A 66 1.70 -2.25 1.85
N SER A 67 0.41 -2.09 2.22
CA SER A 67 -0.28 -0.81 2.13
C SER A 67 -1.42 -0.69 3.15
N TRP A 68 -1.75 0.55 3.52
CA TRP A 68 -2.61 0.85 4.67
C TRP A 68 -3.49 2.07 4.40
N ALA A 69 -4.71 2.09 4.92
CA ALA A 69 -5.60 3.25 4.85
C ALA A 69 -6.36 3.42 6.17
N ASN A 70 -6.34 4.62 6.73
CA ASN A 70 -7.17 4.98 7.87
C ASN A 70 -8.33 5.85 7.37
N HIS A 71 -9.52 5.26 7.27
CA HIS A 71 -10.75 5.98 6.92
C HIS A 71 -11.62 6.24 8.15
N GLY A 72 -10.98 6.36 9.33
CA GLY A 72 -11.62 6.68 10.59
C GLY A 72 -12.42 7.98 10.56
N VAL A 73 -13.45 8.06 11.40
CA VAL A 73 -14.29 9.24 11.55
C VAL A 73 -13.81 10.06 12.73
N SER A 74 -13.45 11.31 12.49
CA SER A 74 -13.03 12.25 13.54
C SER A 74 -14.21 12.83 14.30
N GLY A 75 -13.98 13.15 15.57
CA GLY A 75 -14.94 13.85 16.42
C GLY A 75 -14.39 14.11 17.83
N PRO A 76 -15.06 14.95 18.64
CA PRO A 76 -14.63 15.21 20.01
C PRO A 76 -14.51 13.92 20.83
N GLY A 77 -13.32 13.66 21.37
CA GLY A 77 -13.04 12.47 22.18
C GLY A 77 -12.90 11.16 21.41
N VAL A 78 -12.99 11.19 20.08
CA VAL A 78 -12.82 9.99 19.25
C VAL A 78 -11.33 9.74 19.04
N LYS A 79 -10.90 8.48 19.26
CA LYS A 79 -9.59 8.00 18.85
C LYS A 79 -9.65 7.68 17.37
N ASP A 80 -9.08 8.55 16.54
CA ASP A 80 -9.25 8.53 15.09
C ASP A 80 -7.93 8.30 14.34
N HIS A 81 -6.80 8.21 15.07
CA HIS A 81 -5.52 7.80 14.52
C HIS A 81 -5.30 6.30 14.73
N VAL A 82 -4.48 5.68 13.90
CA VAL A 82 -4.14 4.26 14.04
C VAL A 82 -2.64 4.09 14.20
N LYS A 83 -2.21 3.38 15.24
CA LYS A 83 -0.81 2.93 15.40
C LYS A 83 -0.72 1.45 15.04
N VAL A 84 0.17 1.13 14.12
CA VAL A 84 0.53 -0.25 13.75
C VAL A 84 1.80 -0.63 14.48
N TYR A 85 1.80 -1.80 15.10
CA TYR A 85 2.95 -2.36 15.81
C TYR A 85 3.52 -3.55 15.07
N ASP A 86 4.83 -3.77 15.19
CA ASP A 86 5.50 -4.95 14.62
C ASP A 86 5.34 -6.23 15.45
N GLY A 87 4.90 -6.10 16.69
CA GLY A 87 4.57 -7.21 17.56
C GLY A 87 3.06 -7.48 17.63
N ARG A 88 2.73 -8.63 18.22
CA ARG A 88 1.37 -8.94 18.68
C ARG A 88 1.08 -8.21 19.99
N GLU A 89 -0.17 -8.20 20.40
CA GLU A 89 -0.67 -7.63 21.65
C GLU A 89 -0.29 -6.15 21.83
N LEU A 90 -0.22 -5.39 20.74
CA LEU A 90 0.17 -3.97 20.74
C LEU A 90 1.59 -3.74 21.30
N THR A 91 2.48 -4.72 21.15
CA THR A 91 3.87 -4.67 21.62
C THR A 91 4.86 -4.40 20.49
N GLY A 92 6.09 -4.06 20.85
CA GLY A 92 7.14 -3.81 19.87
C GLY A 92 7.16 -2.36 19.36
N LYS A 93 7.76 -2.14 18.19
CA LYS A 93 7.92 -0.82 17.61
C LYS A 93 6.66 -0.43 16.84
N VAL A 94 6.26 0.84 16.99
CA VAL A 94 5.28 1.45 16.09
C VAL A 94 5.92 1.65 14.71
N THR A 95 5.46 0.91 13.71
CA THR A 95 5.97 0.98 12.33
C THR A 95 5.30 2.11 11.56
N LEU A 96 4.01 2.34 11.82
CA LEU A 96 3.22 3.40 11.21
C LEU A 96 2.30 4.04 12.24
N CYS A 97 2.04 5.32 12.03
CA CYS A 97 0.91 6.00 12.65
C CYS A 97 0.18 6.83 11.59
N LEU A 98 -1.11 6.54 11.38
CA LEU A 98 -1.92 7.15 10.33
C LEU A 98 -2.97 8.07 10.94
N ALA A 99 -3.02 9.31 10.47
CA ALA A 99 -4.11 10.23 10.73
C ALA A 99 -5.40 9.80 10.00
N PRO A 100 -6.58 10.28 10.44
CA PRO A 100 -7.84 10.05 9.71
C PRO A 100 -7.74 10.56 8.27
N GLY A 101 -8.20 9.75 7.32
CA GLY A 101 -8.12 10.01 5.88
C GLY A 101 -6.75 9.74 5.25
N GLN A 102 -5.74 9.34 6.03
CA GLN A 102 -4.42 9.04 5.48
C GLN A 102 -4.40 7.67 4.80
N GLU A 103 -3.82 7.64 3.60
CA GLU A 103 -3.55 6.42 2.84
C GLU A 103 -2.06 6.31 2.55
N VAL A 104 -1.50 5.12 2.77
CA VAL A 104 -0.09 4.79 2.55
C VAL A 104 -0.03 3.62 1.58
N GLY A 105 0.21 3.93 0.30
CA GLY A 105 0.30 2.91 -0.75
C GLY A 105 1.56 2.03 -0.67
N TYR A 106 2.61 2.49 -0.01
CA TYR A 106 3.82 1.72 0.28
C TYR A 106 4.69 2.45 1.31
N ASN A 107 5.38 1.70 2.17
CA ASN A 107 6.39 2.26 3.06
C ASN A 107 7.48 1.23 3.36
N GLN A 108 8.70 1.46 2.88
CA GLN A 108 9.83 0.54 3.06
C GLN A 108 10.15 0.21 4.53
N GLY A 109 9.94 1.18 5.44
CA GLY A 109 10.20 1.01 6.87
C GLY A 109 9.17 0.12 7.57
N ALA A 110 7.96 0.04 7.04
CA ALA A 110 6.82 -0.66 7.62
C ALA A 110 6.42 -1.94 6.86
N ASN A 111 6.88 -2.11 5.62
CA ASN A 111 6.56 -3.25 4.78
C ASN A 111 6.86 -4.59 5.46
N ASP A 112 5.90 -5.49 5.44
CA ASP A 112 5.96 -6.87 5.95
C ASP A 112 6.39 -6.96 7.42
N LYS A 113 5.89 -6.04 8.25
CA LYS A 113 6.26 -5.98 9.68
C LYS A 113 5.10 -5.93 10.63
N GLY A 114 3.92 -5.49 10.20
CA GLY A 114 2.80 -5.29 11.10
C GLY A 114 2.27 -6.61 11.65
N GLY A 115 1.90 -6.59 12.93
CA GLY A 115 1.30 -7.74 13.63
C GLY A 115 0.11 -7.40 14.52
N SER A 116 -0.11 -6.11 14.81
CA SER A 116 -1.27 -5.63 15.55
C SER A 116 -1.47 -4.11 15.36
N HIS A 117 -2.64 -3.59 15.75
CA HIS A 117 -2.90 -2.16 15.73
C HIS A 117 -3.90 -1.72 16.82
N THR A 118 -3.81 -0.43 17.17
CA THR A 118 -4.78 0.23 18.06
C THR A 118 -5.19 1.59 17.51
N TRP A 119 -6.43 1.96 17.78
CA TRP A 119 -6.92 3.32 17.62
C TRP A 119 -6.44 4.19 18.77
N THR A 120 -5.99 5.39 18.45
CA THR A 120 -5.43 6.35 19.40
C THR A 120 -5.84 7.78 19.08
N ALA A 121 -5.66 8.68 20.04
CA ALA A 121 -6.02 10.09 19.88
C ALA A 121 -4.99 10.88 19.06
N ARG A 122 -3.78 10.34 18.87
CA ARG A 122 -2.69 11.00 18.14
C ARG A 122 -1.58 10.04 17.73
N CYS A 123 -0.86 10.45 16.70
CA CYS A 123 0.54 10.07 16.54
C CYS A 123 1.39 10.86 17.56
#